data_AF-A0A7S3U000-F1
#
_entry.id   AF-A0A7S3U000-F1
#
_cell.length_a   1.000
_cell.length_b   1.000
_cell.length_c   1.000
_cell.angle_alpha   90.00
_cell.angle_beta   90.00
_cell.angle_gamma   90.00
#
_symmetry.space_group_name_H-M   'P 1'
#
loop_
_entity.id
_entity.type
_entity.pdbx_description
1 polymer ?
#
loop_
_entity_poly.entity_id
_entity_poly.type
_entity_poly.pdbx_seq_one_letter_code
_entity_poly.pdbx_strand_id
1 'polypeptide(L)'
;PLPNFPTSPPEVVENGIDAELGTITIGWRRPTSTGGKTLVEYAVHVREGPASAPWVERARLPAAEAAEDGQCSLMVDGLKVGEQYAFKVVTVLDGAAGVESKPLSKSPDGKKDLKLMAPGGKEPKGGGGKPAKGKPAKVVAKTGGLMHQWDILRSMDLSPQEILPFVDPVYWLEYFPPLGKQDLMRFGLGVDWRRTFITTDYNKYYDAFVRWQFLKLREGGFIDFGKRPSIFSEADQQPCMDHDRDKGEGIGPQEYTAIKMRMLDPFPPVLQSLQGKEVYALAGTLRAETMCGQTNAWILPEGEYGAFDAGGNVVYLCAARAARNMGFQDIFPSFGTPKQLLTFYGRDLLGAAVKSPLTSYERIHFLPLLTISMTKGTAIVTSVPSDSPDDYAAWMDMKNEKKRDFYSKQIGVEIKAEWVEPYELIPILTTPDLGDLSAKFMCEKLDIKSQKDVEKLKEAHDVCYNSGFHKGIMTAGPFKGLKVEDAKVKTKNLMVTEGLALTYLEPEGLVTP
;
A
#
# COMPACT_ATOMS: atom_id res chain seq x y z
N PRO A 1 -0.11 34.72 28.29
CA PRO A 1 -0.88 34.28 27.11
C PRO A 1 -0.66 32.77 26.88
N LEU A 2 -1.70 31.96 27.06
CA LEU A 2 -1.65 30.53 26.72
C LEU A 2 -1.26 30.36 25.25
N PRO A 3 -0.57 29.28 24.86
CA PRO A 3 -0.39 28.96 23.45
C PRO A 3 -1.75 28.92 22.79
N ASN A 4 -1.92 29.68 21.71
CA ASN A 4 -3.16 29.64 20.94
C ASN A 4 -3.16 28.30 20.18
N PHE A 5 -3.75 27.28 20.79
CA PHE A 5 -3.97 26.01 20.10
C PHE A 5 -4.95 26.24 18.96
N PRO A 6 -4.66 25.73 17.75
CA PRO A 6 -5.57 25.89 16.63
C PRO A 6 -6.96 25.35 16.99
N THR A 7 -7.98 26.02 16.48
CA THR A 7 -9.37 25.59 16.57
C THR A 7 -9.52 24.18 16.01
N SER A 8 -10.03 23.25 16.81
CA SER A 8 -10.26 21.87 16.41
C SER A 8 -11.57 21.75 15.62
N PRO A 9 -11.65 20.97 14.55
CA PRO A 9 -12.92 20.70 13.87
C PRO A 9 -13.89 19.92 14.76
N PRO A 10 -15.22 20.11 14.65
CA PRO A 10 -16.19 19.23 15.31
C PRO A 10 -16.17 17.84 14.66
N GLU A 11 -16.46 16.80 15.44
CA GLU A 11 -16.54 15.42 14.94
C GLU A 11 -18.00 15.06 14.64
N VAL A 12 -18.29 14.66 13.39
CA VAL A 12 -19.65 14.28 12.97
C VAL A 12 -19.77 12.76 12.94
N VAL A 13 -20.76 12.25 13.65
CA VAL A 13 -21.13 10.83 13.73
C VAL A 13 -22.58 10.64 13.28
N GLU A 14 -22.93 9.43 12.87
CA GLU A 14 -24.30 9.08 12.54
C GLU A 14 -25.06 8.65 13.78
N ASN A 15 -26.25 9.21 13.98
CA ASN A 15 -27.10 8.98 15.15
C ASN A 15 -28.47 8.37 14.78
N GLY A 16 -28.66 7.90 13.54
CA GLY A 16 -29.86 7.16 13.10
C GLY A 16 -30.24 7.44 11.64
N ILE A 17 -30.88 6.47 10.99
CA ILE A 17 -31.40 6.57 9.61
C ILE A 17 -32.84 6.08 9.59
N ASP A 18 -33.73 6.86 8.98
CA ASP A 18 -35.08 6.42 8.62
C ASP A 18 -35.24 6.44 7.09
N ALA A 19 -35.13 5.25 6.49
CA ALA A 19 -35.18 5.07 5.05
C ALA A 19 -36.60 5.22 4.48
N GLU A 20 -37.65 5.05 5.29
CA GLU A 20 -39.05 5.22 4.87
C GLU A 20 -39.42 6.71 4.79
N LEU A 21 -38.84 7.51 5.69
CA LEU A 21 -39.06 8.96 5.74
C LEU A 21 -38.00 9.79 5.01
N GLY A 22 -36.93 9.16 4.50
CA GLY A 22 -35.83 9.85 3.81
C GLY A 22 -35.10 10.82 4.72
N THR A 23 -34.86 10.43 5.97
CA THR A 23 -34.20 11.26 6.98
C THR A 23 -32.92 10.60 7.51
N ILE A 24 -31.94 11.44 7.86
CA ILE A 24 -30.71 11.01 8.54
C ILE A 24 -30.49 11.94 9.74
N THR A 25 -30.26 11.36 10.91
CA THR A 25 -29.85 12.11 12.10
C THR A 25 -28.33 12.09 12.19
N ILE A 26 -27.71 13.26 12.12
CA ILE A 26 -26.28 13.42 12.36
C ILE A 26 -26.06 13.96 13.79
N GLY A 27 -25.08 13.40 14.49
CA GLY A 27 -24.61 13.87 15.78
C GLY A 27 -23.22 14.48 15.66
N TRP A 28 -22.87 15.40 16.55
CA TRP A 28 -21.49 15.87 16.67
C TRP A 28 -21.15 16.28 18.09
N ARG A 29 -19.86 16.36 18.39
CA ARG A 29 -19.36 16.89 19.66
C ARG A 29 -18.81 18.30 19.51
N ARG A 30 -18.87 19.06 20.60
CA ARG A 30 -18.23 20.37 20.70
C ARG A 30 -16.73 20.27 20.38
N PRO A 31 -16.15 21.24 19.64
CA PRO A 31 -14.71 21.28 19.40
C PRO A 31 -13.93 21.29 20.71
N THR A 32 -12.82 20.55 20.75
CA THR A 32 -11.92 20.43 21.90
C THR A 32 -11.11 21.70 22.17
N SER A 33 -10.95 22.57 21.18
CA SER A 33 -10.39 23.92 21.30
C SER A 33 -11.13 24.90 20.37
N THR A 34 -11.48 26.08 20.90
CA THR A 34 -12.03 27.21 20.13
C THR A 34 -11.00 28.31 19.86
N GLY A 35 -9.71 28.05 20.13
CA GLY A 35 -8.65 29.05 19.96
C GLY A 35 -8.85 30.33 20.79
N GLY A 36 -9.50 30.21 21.95
CA GLY A 36 -9.79 31.32 22.86
C GLY A 36 -11.01 32.18 22.50
N LYS A 37 -11.77 31.82 21.46
CA LYS A 37 -13.01 32.54 21.06
C LYS A 37 -14.28 31.84 21.53
N THR A 38 -15.36 32.60 21.67
CA THR A 38 -16.69 32.07 22.04
C THR A 38 -17.33 31.35 20.85
N LEU A 39 -17.74 30.10 21.05
CA LEU A 39 -18.53 29.33 20.08
C LEU A 39 -19.99 29.73 20.19
N VAL A 40 -20.58 30.18 19.08
CA VAL A 40 -21.92 30.77 19.02
C VAL A 40 -22.91 29.78 18.42
N GLU A 41 -22.59 29.18 17.26
CA GLU A 41 -23.48 28.28 16.53
C GLU A 41 -22.72 27.14 15.84
N TYR A 42 -23.46 26.16 15.33
CA TYR A 42 -23.01 25.16 14.37
C TYR A 42 -23.84 25.27 13.09
N ALA A 43 -23.19 25.31 11.94
CA ALA A 43 -23.85 25.24 10.63
C ALA A 43 -23.67 23.85 10.01
N VAL A 44 -24.78 23.20 9.65
CA VAL A 44 -24.78 21.89 9.00
C VAL A 44 -24.85 22.08 7.50
N HIS A 45 -23.84 21.58 6.78
CA HIS A 45 -23.77 21.62 5.33
C HIS A 45 -23.96 20.22 4.75
N VAL A 46 -24.70 20.14 3.64
CA VAL A 46 -24.99 18.90 2.92
C VAL A 46 -24.55 19.04 1.47
N ARG A 47 -23.95 17.99 0.93
CA ARG A 47 -23.61 17.84 -0.48
C ARG A 47 -24.34 16.62 -1.04
N GLU A 48 -25.06 16.81 -2.13
CA GLU A 48 -25.73 15.75 -2.90
C GLU A 48 -24.88 15.40 -4.12
N GLY A 49 -24.57 14.11 -4.31
CA GLY A 49 -23.83 13.61 -5.47
C GLY A 49 -22.28 13.59 -5.32
N PRO A 50 -21.52 13.67 -6.43
CA PRO A 50 -20.08 13.39 -6.46
C PRO A 50 -19.24 14.42 -5.67
N ALA A 51 -17.96 14.11 -5.44
CA ALA A 51 -17.07 14.94 -4.64
C ALA A 51 -16.94 16.41 -5.14
N SER A 52 -17.20 16.65 -6.42
CA SER A 52 -17.18 17.96 -7.07
C SER A 52 -18.46 18.80 -6.89
N ALA A 53 -19.53 18.24 -6.31
CA ALA A 53 -20.78 18.98 -6.10
C ALA A 53 -20.66 20.05 -4.99
N PRO A 54 -21.41 21.16 -5.07
CA PRO A 54 -21.34 22.23 -4.09
C PRO A 54 -21.92 21.84 -2.73
N TRP A 55 -21.38 22.41 -1.66
CA TRP A 55 -21.94 22.31 -0.31
C TRP A 55 -23.08 23.30 -0.12
N VAL A 56 -24.21 22.85 0.42
CA VAL A 56 -25.38 23.68 0.71
C VAL A 56 -25.63 23.67 2.21
N GLU A 57 -25.69 24.85 2.85
CA GLU A 57 -26.09 24.98 4.25
C GLU A 57 -27.56 24.57 4.40
N ARG A 58 -27.85 23.66 5.33
CA ARG A 58 -29.21 23.13 5.57
C ARG A 58 -29.81 23.57 6.90
N ALA A 59 -29.00 23.84 7.91
CA ALA A 59 -29.48 24.26 9.22
C ALA A 59 -28.38 24.93 10.05
N ARG A 60 -28.82 25.68 11.07
CA ARG A 60 -27.97 26.22 12.13
C ARG A 60 -28.52 25.83 13.50
N LEU A 61 -27.63 25.47 14.41
CA LEU A 61 -27.97 25.19 15.81
C LEU A 61 -27.16 26.09 16.73
N PRO A 62 -27.80 26.81 17.67
CA PRO A 62 -27.10 27.53 18.72
C PRO A 62 -26.23 26.59 19.57
N ALA A 63 -25.01 27.02 19.90
CA ALA A 63 -24.10 26.20 20.72
C ALA A 63 -24.61 26.00 22.16
N ALA A 64 -25.57 26.81 22.59
CA ALA A 64 -26.27 26.68 23.88
C ALA A 64 -27.24 25.49 23.94
N GLU A 65 -27.63 24.93 22.78
CA GLU A 65 -28.54 23.78 22.69
C GLU A 65 -27.80 22.43 22.74
N ALA A 66 -26.50 22.43 23.02
CA ALA A 66 -25.75 21.20 23.27
C ALA A 66 -26.21 20.53 24.57
N ALA A 67 -26.28 19.20 24.58
CA ALA A 67 -26.54 18.42 25.80
C ALA A 67 -25.44 18.66 26.86
N GLU A 68 -25.72 18.31 28.12
CA GLU A 68 -24.78 18.52 29.25
C GLU A 68 -23.40 17.85 29.04
N ASP A 69 -23.33 16.81 28.23
CA ASP A 69 -22.11 16.10 27.83
C ASP A 69 -21.40 16.70 26.59
N GLY A 70 -21.93 17.80 26.05
CA GLY A 70 -21.41 18.49 24.88
C GLY A 70 -21.79 17.86 23.54
N GLN A 71 -22.73 16.92 23.53
CA GLN A 71 -23.25 16.30 22.31
C GLN A 71 -24.38 17.13 21.68
N CYS A 72 -24.32 17.31 20.37
CA CYS A 72 -25.35 17.93 19.56
C CYS A 72 -25.87 16.90 18.54
N SER A 73 -27.12 17.04 18.11
CA SER A 73 -27.65 16.27 16.99
C SER A 73 -28.68 17.07 16.20
N LEU A 74 -28.81 16.72 14.91
CA LEU A 74 -29.82 17.28 14.03
C LEU A 74 -30.32 16.21 13.06
N MET A 75 -31.63 16.14 12.91
CA MET A 75 -32.28 15.37 11.86
C MET A 75 -32.35 16.20 10.57
N VAL A 76 -31.82 15.65 9.48
CA VAL A 76 -31.90 16.22 8.13
C VAL A 76 -32.93 15.42 7.34
N ASP A 77 -33.93 16.12 6.78
CA ASP A 77 -35.04 15.54 6.04
C ASP A 77 -34.99 15.85 4.52
N GLY A 78 -35.93 15.26 3.77
CA GLY A 78 -36.06 15.48 2.33
C GLY A 78 -34.99 14.82 1.47
N LEU A 79 -34.32 13.77 1.98
CA LEU A 79 -33.28 13.04 1.25
C LEU A 79 -33.91 11.97 0.36
N LYS A 80 -33.50 11.95 -0.91
CA LYS A 80 -33.95 10.93 -1.88
C LYS A 80 -33.24 9.61 -1.62
N VAL A 81 -34.03 8.56 -1.40
CA VAL A 81 -33.54 7.19 -1.24
C VAL A 81 -32.83 6.74 -2.52
N GLY A 82 -31.58 6.29 -2.38
CA GLY A 82 -30.74 5.84 -3.50
C GLY A 82 -29.68 6.86 -3.96
N GLU A 83 -29.78 8.12 -3.55
CA GLU A 83 -28.79 9.16 -3.83
C GLU A 83 -27.68 9.21 -2.77
N GLN A 84 -26.52 9.76 -3.14
CA GLN A 84 -25.37 9.90 -2.25
C GLN A 84 -25.35 11.28 -1.58
N TYR A 85 -25.18 11.30 -0.26
CA TYR A 85 -25.05 12.54 0.51
C TYR A 85 -23.77 12.56 1.33
N ALA A 86 -23.21 13.76 1.50
CA ALA A 86 -22.16 14.04 2.46
C ALA A 86 -22.59 15.19 3.38
N PHE A 87 -22.23 15.10 4.65
CA PHE A 87 -22.58 16.02 5.72
C PHE A 87 -21.31 16.55 6.36
N LYS A 88 -21.23 17.86 6.61
CA LYS A 88 -20.17 18.44 7.45
C LYS A 88 -20.77 19.48 8.37
N VAL A 89 -20.14 19.67 9.51
CA VAL A 89 -20.53 20.69 10.50
C VAL A 89 -19.44 21.75 10.56
N VAL A 90 -19.83 23.01 10.47
CA VAL A 90 -18.96 24.16 10.57
C VAL A 90 -19.23 24.87 11.89
N THR A 91 -18.19 25.06 12.69
CA THR A 91 -18.29 25.82 13.96
C THR A 91 -18.36 27.31 13.68
N VAL A 92 -19.30 28.06 14.25
CA VAL A 92 -19.37 29.52 14.08
C VAL A 92 -18.88 30.19 15.37
N LEU A 93 -17.76 30.90 15.27
CA LEU A 93 -17.13 31.60 16.40
C LEU A 93 -17.41 33.10 16.30
N ASP A 94 -17.53 33.77 17.45
CA ASP A 94 -17.77 35.22 17.49
C ASP A 94 -16.63 35.99 16.76
N GLY A 95 -17.00 36.73 15.71
CA GLY A 95 -16.08 37.50 14.87
C GLY A 95 -15.03 36.68 14.11
N ALA A 96 -15.26 35.39 13.79
CA ALA A 96 -14.32 34.58 13.00
C ALA A 96 -15.00 33.58 12.05
N ALA A 97 -14.33 33.25 10.94
CA ALA A 97 -14.71 32.12 10.10
C ALA A 97 -14.46 30.79 10.83
N GLY A 98 -15.38 29.86 10.65
CA GLY A 98 -15.41 28.58 11.33
C GLY A 98 -14.38 27.56 10.90
N VAL A 99 -14.16 26.54 11.73
CA VAL A 99 -13.45 25.31 11.32
C VAL A 99 -14.46 24.24 10.94
N GLU A 100 -14.26 23.65 9.76
CA GLU A 100 -15.11 22.62 9.18
C GLU A 100 -14.75 21.22 9.68
N SER A 101 -15.74 20.38 9.96
CA SER A 101 -15.54 18.95 10.21
C SER A 101 -15.05 18.23 8.96
N LYS A 102 -14.48 17.04 9.17
CA LYS A 102 -14.41 16.05 8.08
C LYS A 102 -15.85 15.70 7.63
N PRO A 103 -16.09 15.58 6.32
CA PRO A 103 -17.36 15.10 5.80
C PRO A 103 -17.69 13.67 6.25
N LEU A 104 -18.91 13.45 6.73
CA LEU A 104 -19.54 12.15 6.87
C LEU A 104 -20.32 11.85 5.58
N SER A 105 -20.02 10.78 4.85
CA SER A 105 -20.73 10.43 3.60
C SER A 105 -21.51 9.12 3.74
N LYS A 106 -22.83 9.13 3.54
CA LYS A 106 -23.68 7.94 3.65
C LYS A 106 -24.97 8.03 2.82
N SER A 107 -25.51 6.89 2.39
CA SER A 107 -26.81 6.80 1.70
C SER A 107 -27.98 6.69 2.70
N PRO A 108 -29.17 7.24 2.40
CA PRO A 108 -30.35 7.19 3.28
C PRO A 108 -30.97 5.81 3.51
N ASP A 109 -30.48 4.75 2.85
CA ASP A 109 -30.98 3.37 3.01
C ASP A 109 -30.18 2.55 4.04
N GLY A 110 -29.13 3.13 4.63
CA GLY A 110 -28.30 2.51 5.68
C GLY A 110 -27.54 1.24 5.28
N LYS A 111 -27.62 0.82 4.00
CA LYS A 111 -27.09 -0.47 3.51
C LYS A 111 -25.78 -0.36 2.72
N LYS A 112 -25.37 0.84 2.32
CA LYS A 112 -24.13 1.06 1.56
C LYS A 112 -23.22 2.05 2.28
N ASP A 113 -22.18 1.52 2.92
CA ASP A 113 -20.96 2.28 3.12
C ASP A 113 -20.25 2.40 1.77
N LEU A 114 -20.07 3.62 1.29
CA LEU A 114 -19.06 3.86 0.27
C LEU A 114 -17.71 3.92 0.96
N LYS A 115 -17.09 2.72 1.01
CA LYS A 115 -15.63 2.60 1.03
C LYS A 115 -15.05 3.46 -0.08
N LEU A 116 -13.95 4.15 0.22
CA LEU A 116 -12.86 4.31 -0.73
C LEU A 116 -12.67 2.98 -1.47
N MET A 117 -13.01 2.92 -2.76
CA MET A 117 -12.49 1.86 -3.64
C MET A 117 -10.96 2.04 -3.69
N ALA A 118 -10.09 1.03 -3.60
CA ALA A 118 -10.21 -0.45 -3.53
C ALA A 118 -8.84 -1.05 -3.04
N PRO A 119 -8.53 -2.36 -3.09
CA PRO A 119 -9.34 -3.57 -2.84
C PRO A 119 -8.65 -4.64 -1.93
N GLY A 120 -9.45 -5.55 -1.37
CA GLY A 120 -9.11 -6.98 -1.30
C GLY A 120 -8.64 -7.57 0.03
N GLY A 121 -9.53 -8.29 0.71
CA GLY A 121 -9.19 -9.25 1.76
C GLY A 121 -10.43 -9.83 2.44
N LYS A 122 -10.88 -11.00 1.97
CA LYS A 122 -11.91 -11.81 2.64
C LYS A 122 -11.35 -12.41 3.93
N GLU A 123 -12.12 -12.36 5.01
CA GLU A 123 -11.92 -13.16 6.21
C GLU A 123 -12.24 -14.65 5.96
N PRO A 124 -11.58 -15.60 6.65
CA PRO A 124 -11.95 -17.01 6.63
C PRO A 124 -13.19 -17.26 7.51
N LYS A 125 -14.12 -18.08 7.00
CA LYS A 125 -15.25 -18.60 7.79
C LYS A 125 -14.82 -19.74 8.71
N GLY A 126 -15.05 -19.53 10.01
CA GLY A 126 -15.78 -20.44 10.90
C GLY A 126 -15.28 -21.87 11.11
N GLY A 127 -14.54 -22.08 12.20
CA GLY A 127 -14.44 -23.36 12.92
C GLY A 127 -14.51 -23.08 14.42
N GLY A 128 -15.50 -23.63 15.11
CA GLY A 128 -15.89 -23.24 16.47
C GLY A 128 -14.90 -23.60 17.58
N GLY A 129 -14.92 -22.82 18.66
CA GLY A 129 -14.35 -23.22 19.95
C GLY A 129 -13.82 -22.10 20.85
N LYS A 130 -14.59 -21.79 21.91
CA LYS A 130 -14.28 -21.09 23.18
C LYS A 130 -14.22 -19.54 23.20
N PRO A 131 -14.79 -18.90 24.25
CA PRO A 131 -14.83 -17.45 24.40
C PRO A 131 -13.44 -16.90 24.75
N ALA A 132 -12.98 -15.91 23.98
CA ALA A 132 -11.73 -15.21 24.23
C ALA A 132 -11.85 -14.34 25.49
N LYS A 133 -10.87 -14.48 26.39
CA LYS A 133 -10.68 -13.66 27.59
C LYS A 133 -10.54 -12.18 27.21
N GLY A 134 -11.14 -11.31 28.01
CA GLY A 134 -11.23 -9.86 27.77
C GLY A 134 -9.89 -9.21 27.45
N LYS A 135 -9.87 -8.41 26.38
CA LYS A 135 -8.73 -7.55 26.03
C LYS A 135 -8.68 -6.37 27.01
N PRO A 136 -7.48 -5.96 27.48
CA PRO A 136 -7.33 -4.83 28.39
C PRO A 136 -7.78 -3.51 27.75
N ALA A 137 -8.40 -2.64 28.57
CA ALA A 137 -9.10 -1.40 28.19
C ALA A 137 -8.29 -0.40 27.34
N LYS A 138 -6.94 -0.54 27.26
CA LYS A 138 -6.09 0.31 26.40
C LYS A 138 -6.30 0.11 24.90
N VAL A 139 -6.78 -1.06 24.45
CA VAL A 139 -7.01 -1.31 23.01
C VAL A 139 -8.32 -0.70 22.52
N VAL A 140 -9.32 -0.56 23.41
CA VAL A 140 -10.65 -0.04 23.06
C VAL A 140 -10.61 1.46 22.77
N ALA A 141 -9.69 2.21 23.40
CA ALA A 141 -9.51 3.65 23.18
C ALA A 141 -8.93 4.00 21.80
N LYS A 142 -8.27 3.06 21.10
CA LYS A 142 -7.69 3.30 19.76
C LYS A 142 -8.59 2.87 18.60
N THR A 143 -9.74 2.25 18.85
CA THR A 143 -10.59 1.64 17.82
C THR A 143 -11.84 2.44 17.46
N GLY A 144 -12.06 3.62 18.04
CA GLY A 144 -13.18 4.49 17.68
C GLY A 144 -12.80 5.96 17.70
N GLY A 145 -12.35 6.49 16.57
CA GLY A 145 -12.01 7.92 16.40
C GLY A 145 -10.51 8.24 16.53
N LEU A 146 -10.04 9.24 15.78
CA LEU A 146 -8.67 9.75 15.85
C LEU A 146 -8.48 10.51 17.18
N MET A 147 -8.01 9.83 18.23
CA MET A 147 -7.51 10.53 19.42
C MET A 147 -6.18 11.20 19.07
N HIS A 148 -6.08 12.52 19.25
CA HIS A 148 -4.79 13.20 19.17
C HIS A 148 -3.96 12.86 20.42
N GLN A 149 -2.64 13.03 20.33
CA GLN A 149 -1.75 12.79 21.48
C GLN A 149 -2.15 13.60 22.73
N TRP A 150 -2.71 14.80 22.52
CA TRP A 150 -3.30 15.62 23.58
C TRP A 150 -4.48 14.95 24.30
N ASP A 151 -5.39 14.33 23.56
CA ASP A 151 -6.56 13.64 24.11
C ASP A 151 -6.14 12.41 24.91
N ILE A 152 -5.11 11.71 24.43
CA ILE A 152 -4.51 10.58 25.13
C ILE A 152 -3.94 11.03 26.48
N LEU A 153 -3.19 12.13 26.52
CA LEU A 153 -2.63 12.65 27.78
C LEU A 153 -3.73 13.16 28.72
N ARG A 154 -4.79 13.81 28.21
CA ARG A 154 -5.96 14.19 29.01
C ARG A 154 -6.70 12.99 29.59
N SER A 155 -6.74 11.87 28.87
CA SER A 155 -7.35 10.62 29.37
C SER A 155 -6.59 10.00 30.54
N MET A 156 -5.35 10.45 30.80
CA MET A 156 -4.55 10.10 31.97
C MET A 156 -4.76 11.07 33.14
N ASP A 157 -5.87 11.81 33.15
CA ASP A 157 -6.25 12.81 34.17
C ASP A 157 -5.26 13.97 34.32
N LEU A 158 -4.47 14.27 33.28
CA LEU A 158 -3.55 15.40 33.25
C LEU A 158 -4.29 16.70 32.90
N SER A 159 -4.04 17.75 33.68
CA SER A 159 -4.51 19.10 33.36
C SER A 159 -3.76 19.67 32.14
N PRO A 160 -4.34 20.63 31.38
CA PRO A 160 -3.66 21.26 30.26
C PRO A 160 -2.26 21.80 30.59
N GLN A 161 -2.06 22.32 31.80
CA GLN A 161 -0.78 22.85 32.27
C GLN A 161 0.26 21.75 32.49
N GLU A 162 -0.16 20.57 32.96
CA GLU A 162 0.71 19.40 33.16
C GLU A 162 1.04 18.70 31.84
N ILE A 163 0.25 18.90 30.79
CA ILE A 163 0.49 18.33 29.46
C ILE A 163 1.57 19.11 28.69
N LEU A 164 1.67 20.43 28.87
CA LEU A 164 2.59 21.28 28.11
C LEU A 164 4.07 20.82 28.14
N PRO A 165 4.64 20.37 29.28
CA PRO A 165 6.04 19.93 29.31
C PRO A 165 6.32 18.66 28.48
N PHE A 166 5.31 17.85 28.13
CA PHE A 166 5.50 16.65 27.30
C PHE A 166 5.85 16.94 25.83
N VAL A 167 5.89 18.22 25.43
CA VAL A 167 6.50 18.62 24.15
C VAL A 167 8.01 18.33 24.15
N ASP A 168 8.66 18.42 25.31
CA ASP A 168 10.05 18.00 25.48
C ASP A 168 10.11 16.47 25.69
N PRO A 169 10.77 15.70 24.81
CA PRO A 169 10.92 14.26 24.98
C PRO A 169 11.63 13.86 26.29
N VAL A 170 12.45 14.73 26.87
CA VAL A 170 13.14 14.46 28.15
C VAL A 170 12.15 14.44 29.32
N TYR A 171 11.10 15.27 29.28
CA TYR A 171 10.11 15.31 30.35
C TYR A 171 9.38 13.96 30.54
N TRP A 172 9.23 13.18 29.46
CA TRP A 172 8.69 11.82 29.54
C TRP A 172 9.54 10.91 30.45
N LEU A 173 10.86 11.10 30.46
CA LEU A 173 11.81 10.36 31.28
C LEU A 173 11.78 10.78 32.76
N GLU A 174 11.31 12.00 33.04
CA GLU A 174 11.13 12.50 34.41
C GLU A 174 9.76 12.09 34.98
N TYR A 175 8.73 12.06 34.14
CA TYR A 175 7.35 11.83 34.56
C TYR A 175 7.01 10.35 34.73
N PHE A 176 7.19 9.52 33.71
CA PHE A 176 6.71 8.13 33.72
C PHE A 176 7.55 7.15 34.56
N PRO A 177 8.90 7.20 34.56
CA PRO A 177 9.69 6.24 35.31
C PRO A 177 9.44 6.23 36.83
N PRO A 178 9.28 7.37 37.53
CA PRO A 178 8.88 7.38 38.94
C PRO A 178 7.51 6.74 39.19
N LEU A 179 6.53 6.99 38.31
CA LEU A 179 5.20 6.38 38.39
C LEU A 179 5.25 4.86 38.19
N GLY A 180 5.99 4.40 37.18
CA GLY A 180 6.20 2.97 36.95
C GLY A 180 6.84 2.27 38.15
N LYS A 181 7.82 2.90 38.80
CA LYS A 181 8.39 2.39 40.06
C LYS A 181 7.34 2.32 41.17
N GLN A 182 6.55 3.38 41.36
CA GLN A 182 5.49 3.42 42.36
C GLN A 182 4.47 2.30 42.15
N ASP A 183 4.04 2.07 40.91
CA ASP A 183 3.08 1.03 40.55
C ASP A 183 3.63 -0.37 40.83
N LEU A 184 4.88 -0.65 40.46
CA LEU A 184 5.53 -1.93 40.71
C LEU A 184 5.81 -2.18 42.21
N MET A 185 6.09 -1.13 42.99
CA MET A 185 6.18 -1.20 44.45
C MET A 185 4.83 -1.53 45.08
N ARG A 186 3.74 -0.89 44.61
CA ARG A 186 2.37 -1.19 45.06
C ARG A 186 1.94 -2.61 44.71
N PHE A 187 2.38 -3.13 43.57
CA PHE A 187 2.16 -4.52 43.18
C PHE A 187 2.92 -5.52 44.07
N GLY A 188 3.99 -5.09 44.75
CA GLY A 188 4.75 -5.92 45.69
C GLY A 188 5.87 -6.74 45.06
N LEU A 189 6.48 -6.26 43.97
CA LEU A 189 7.64 -6.95 43.38
C LEU A 189 8.86 -6.95 44.31
N GLY A 190 9.50 -8.12 44.46
CA GLY A 190 10.76 -8.29 45.20
C GLY A 190 11.98 -7.75 44.46
N VAL A 191 12.01 -6.43 44.19
CA VAL A 191 13.04 -5.76 43.38
C VAL A 191 14.00 -4.95 44.27
N ASP A 192 15.31 -5.01 44.00
CA ASP A 192 16.31 -4.10 44.58
C ASP A 192 16.30 -2.75 43.84
N TRP A 193 15.48 -1.82 44.31
CA TRP A 193 15.26 -0.50 43.71
C TRP A 193 16.51 0.39 43.63
N ARG A 194 17.61 0.05 44.31
CA ARG A 194 18.89 0.77 44.20
C ARG A 194 19.57 0.55 42.85
N ARG A 195 19.10 -0.44 42.08
CA ARG A 195 19.64 -0.83 40.77
C ARG A 195 18.77 -0.36 39.60
N THR A 196 17.80 0.51 39.84
CA THR A 196 16.96 1.11 38.79
C THR A 196 17.72 2.19 38.04
N PHE A 197 17.53 2.28 36.72
CA PHE A 197 18.19 3.27 35.87
C PHE A 197 17.36 3.58 34.60
N ILE A 198 17.71 4.66 33.90
CA ILE A 198 17.16 5.07 32.58
C ILE A 198 18.16 4.69 31.48
N THR A 199 17.66 4.36 30.29
CA THR A 199 18.43 3.74 29.19
C THR A 199 18.98 4.69 28.14
N THR A 200 18.58 5.97 28.14
CA THR A 200 19.07 6.98 27.20
C THR A 200 20.36 7.63 27.71
N ASP A 201 20.93 8.54 26.91
CA ASP A 201 22.09 9.36 27.26
C ASP A 201 21.81 10.37 28.40
N TYR A 202 20.55 10.50 28.82
CA TYR A 202 20.16 11.17 30.06
C TYR A 202 20.87 10.56 31.28
N ASN A 203 21.08 9.24 31.29
CA ASN A 203 21.85 8.54 32.30
C ASN A 203 23.30 8.32 31.86
N LYS A 204 24.21 9.17 32.36
CA LYS A 204 25.64 9.13 31.98
C LYS A 204 26.35 7.83 32.34
N TYR A 205 25.94 7.13 33.40
CA TYR A 205 26.53 5.84 33.75
C TYR A 205 26.16 4.74 32.75
N TYR A 206 24.89 4.69 32.33
CA TYR A 206 24.43 3.71 31.37
C TYR A 206 24.92 4.02 29.95
N ASP A 207 24.96 5.30 29.56
CA ASP A 207 25.60 5.73 28.31
C ASP A 207 27.08 5.29 28.24
N ALA A 208 27.86 5.49 29.31
CA ALA A 208 29.24 5.04 29.37
C ALA A 208 29.36 3.50 29.25
N PHE A 209 28.45 2.75 29.86
CA PHE A 209 28.38 1.30 29.74
C PHE A 209 28.08 0.85 28.30
N VAL A 210 27.10 1.46 27.63
CA VAL A 210 26.74 1.15 26.23
C VAL A 210 27.89 1.52 25.30
N ARG A 211 28.54 2.68 25.49
CA ARG A 211 29.75 3.06 24.73
C ARG A 211 30.85 2.03 24.87
N TRP A 212 31.14 1.58 26.09
CA TRP A 212 32.11 0.50 26.33
C TRP A 212 31.73 -0.79 25.58
N GLN A 213 30.46 -1.18 25.62
CA GLN A 213 29.95 -2.35 24.89
C GLN A 213 30.17 -2.23 23.38
N PHE A 214 29.79 -1.10 22.77
CA PHE A 214 29.95 -0.87 21.32
C PHE A 214 31.44 -0.78 20.92
N LEU A 215 32.31 -0.24 21.77
CA LEU A 215 33.75 -0.28 21.54
C LEU A 215 34.27 -1.71 21.51
N LYS A 216 33.84 -2.57 22.44
CA LYS A 216 34.22 -3.98 22.46
C LYS A 216 33.68 -4.76 21.27
N LEU A 217 32.44 -4.50 20.84
CA LEU A 217 31.87 -5.11 19.64
C LEU A 217 32.64 -4.70 18.38
N ARG A 218 33.05 -3.42 18.28
CA ARG A 218 33.89 -2.93 17.19
C ARG A 218 35.28 -3.55 17.20
N GLU A 219 35.95 -3.58 18.36
CA GLU A 219 37.26 -4.23 18.54
C GLU A 219 37.22 -5.73 18.18
N GLY A 220 36.10 -6.40 18.47
CA GLY A 220 35.87 -7.81 18.12
C GLY A 220 35.44 -8.06 16.68
N GLY A 221 35.31 -7.01 15.84
CA GLY A 221 34.90 -7.15 14.44
C GLY A 221 33.42 -7.50 14.22
N PHE A 222 32.54 -7.20 15.18
CA PHE A 222 31.09 -7.45 15.08
C PHE A 222 30.29 -6.23 14.57
N ILE A 223 30.94 -5.08 14.38
CA ILE A 223 30.32 -3.86 13.85
C ILE A 223 30.97 -3.51 12.53
N ASP A 224 30.15 -3.45 11.49
CA ASP A 224 30.54 -3.05 10.15
C ASP A 224 29.81 -1.78 9.72
N PHE A 225 30.44 -1.04 8.80
CA PHE A 225 29.82 0.09 8.12
C PHE A 225 29.71 -0.21 6.63
N GLY A 226 28.53 -0.02 6.06
CA GLY A 226 28.30 -0.24 4.65
C GLY A 226 26.85 0.05 4.25
N LYS A 227 26.63 0.20 2.94
CA LYS A 227 25.29 0.40 2.39
C LYS A 227 24.55 -0.93 2.37
N ARG A 228 23.40 -0.99 3.05
CA ARG A 228 22.59 -2.20 3.18
C ARG A 228 21.13 -1.87 2.95
N PRO A 229 20.37 -2.76 2.29
CA PRO A 229 18.94 -2.59 2.20
C PRO A 229 18.32 -2.76 3.59
N SER A 230 17.42 -1.84 3.94
CA SER A 230 16.69 -1.85 5.20
C SER A 230 15.33 -1.21 4.95
N ILE A 231 14.32 -1.63 5.72
CA ILE A 231 13.07 -0.88 5.75
C ILE A 231 13.39 0.54 6.24
N PHE A 232 12.93 1.54 5.51
CA PHE A 232 13.33 2.93 5.68
C PHE A 232 12.09 3.82 5.78
N SER A 233 12.05 4.69 6.79
CA SER A 233 11.01 5.71 6.94
C SER A 233 11.47 6.99 6.27
N GLU A 234 10.75 7.41 5.23
CA GLU A 234 10.98 8.72 4.60
C GLU A 234 10.69 9.88 5.56
N ALA A 235 9.72 9.73 6.46
CA ALA A 235 9.41 10.78 7.42
C ALA A 235 10.53 10.96 8.46
N ASP A 236 11.06 9.84 8.97
CA ASP A 236 12.07 9.86 10.04
C ASP A 236 13.51 9.93 9.49
N GLN A 237 13.68 9.76 8.17
CA GLN A 237 14.98 9.77 7.48
C GLN A 237 15.99 8.77 8.06
N GLN A 238 15.49 7.63 8.55
CA GLN A 238 16.29 6.58 9.15
C GLN A 238 15.73 5.18 8.84
N PRO A 239 16.53 4.12 9.02
CA PRO A 239 16.01 2.76 9.03
C PRO A 239 14.90 2.61 10.08
N CYS A 240 13.75 2.05 9.67
CA CYS A 240 12.60 1.81 10.54
C CYS A 240 12.65 0.34 11.00
N MET A 241 13.22 0.14 12.18
CA MET A 241 13.40 -1.18 12.78
C MET A 241 12.10 -1.64 13.44
N ASP A 242 12.04 -2.89 13.91
CA ASP A 242 10.80 -3.52 14.33
C ASP A 242 10.03 -2.75 15.43
N HIS A 243 10.75 -2.17 16.38
CA HIS A 243 10.15 -1.39 17.48
C HIS A 243 9.81 0.06 17.11
N ASP A 244 10.19 0.49 15.90
CA ASP A 244 9.87 1.81 15.35
C ASP A 244 8.60 1.76 14.48
N ARG A 245 7.83 0.66 14.53
CA ARG A 245 6.69 0.40 13.65
C ARG A 245 5.37 0.36 14.40
N ASP A 246 4.34 1.01 13.86
CA ASP A 246 2.93 0.76 14.20
C ASP A 246 2.42 -0.55 13.56
N LYS A 247 2.88 -0.89 12.34
CA LYS A 247 2.46 -2.10 11.62
C LYS A 247 3.61 -2.75 10.88
N GLY A 248 3.54 -4.07 10.75
CA GLY A 248 4.49 -4.84 9.95
C GLY A 248 5.78 -5.19 10.70
N GLU A 249 5.70 -5.44 12.00
CA GLU A 249 6.80 -6.04 12.77
C GLU A 249 7.28 -7.33 12.09
N GLY A 250 8.60 -7.48 11.92
CA GLY A 250 9.21 -8.64 11.26
C GLY A 250 9.17 -8.63 9.72
N ILE A 251 8.51 -7.66 9.09
CA ILE A 251 8.53 -7.51 7.62
C ILE A 251 9.91 -7.03 7.17
N GLY A 252 10.52 -7.77 6.26
CA GLY A 252 11.81 -7.46 5.65
C GLY A 252 11.69 -6.90 4.23
N PRO A 253 12.83 -6.51 3.63
CA PRO A 253 12.89 -6.23 2.20
C PRO A 253 12.81 -7.54 1.39
N GLN A 254 11.95 -7.56 0.39
CA GLN A 254 11.85 -8.58 -0.64
C GLN A 254 12.54 -8.10 -1.91
N GLU A 255 13.37 -8.96 -2.49
CA GLU A 255 14.11 -8.66 -3.71
C GLU A 255 13.37 -9.18 -4.96
N TYR A 256 13.21 -8.31 -5.94
CA TYR A 256 12.68 -8.56 -7.27
C TYR A 256 13.76 -8.29 -8.33
N THR A 257 13.67 -9.01 -9.44
CA THR A 257 14.39 -8.66 -10.67
C THR A 257 13.46 -7.79 -11.52
N ALA A 258 13.81 -6.51 -11.71
CA ALA A 258 13.05 -5.59 -12.57
C ALA A 258 13.59 -5.66 -14.00
N ILE A 259 12.87 -6.39 -14.86
CA ILE A 259 13.22 -6.64 -16.27
C ILE A 259 13.00 -5.36 -17.08
N LYS A 260 14.02 -4.93 -17.84
CA LYS A 260 13.93 -3.74 -18.69
C LYS A 260 13.36 -4.11 -20.07
N MET A 261 12.05 -3.97 -20.24
CA MET A 261 11.39 -4.15 -21.54
C MET A 261 11.48 -2.86 -22.34
N ARG A 262 12.28 -2.85 -23.41
CA ARG A 262 12.48 -1.65 -24.24
C ARG A 262 11.23 -1.35 -25.06
N MET A 263 10.67 -0.15 -24.95
CA MET A 263 9.61 0.32 -25.83
C MET A 263 10.11 0.42 -27.27
N LEU A 264 9.32 -0.09 -28.22
CA LEU A 264 9.62 -0.05 -29.64
C LEU A 264 8.79 1.01 -30.36
N ASP A 265 9.33 1.53 -31.46
CA ASP A 265 8.58 2.43 -32.33
C ASP A 265 7.46 1.68 -33.10
N PRO A 266 6.33 2.38 -33.39
CA PRO A 266 6.00 3.72 -32.93
C PRO A 266 5.56 3.71 -31.45
N PHE A 267 5.98 4.73 -30.69
CA PHE A 267 5.49 4.93 -29.33
C PHE A 267 3.97 5.21 -29.33
N PRO A 268 3.23 4.75 -28.31
CA PRO A 268 1.83 5.14 -28.15
C PRO A 268 1.71 6.65 -27.91
N PRO A 269 0.57 7.29 -28.24
CA PRO A 269 0.41 8.75 -28.18
C PRO A 269 0.83 9.37 -26.85
N VAL A 270 0.56 8.70 -25.73
CA VAL A 270 0.88 9.19 -24.39
C VAL A 270 2.39 9.29 -24.12
N LEU A 271 3.22 8.53 -24.86
CA LEU A 271 4.67 8.53 -24.74
C LEU A 271 5.36 9.31 -25.87
N GLN A 272 4.61 9.98 -26.75
CA GLN A 272 5.16 10.67 -27.92
C GLN A 272 6.15 11.80 -27.55
N SER A 273 5.96 12.44 -26.40
CA SER A 273 6.89 13.45 -25.87
C SER A 273 8.25 12.87 -25.45
N LEU A 274 8.36 11.55 -25.35
CA LEU A 274 9.60 10.82 -25.02
C LEU A 274 10.33 10.31 -26.28
N GLN A 275 9.88 10.66 -27.48
CA GLN A 275 10.53 10.23 -28.71
C GLN A 275 12.03 10.59 -28.71
N GLY A 276 12.88 9.66 -29.14
CA GLY A 276 14.34 9.83 -29.12
C GLY A 276 15.01 9.53 -27.76
N LYS A 277 14.24 9.13 -26.74
CA LYS A 277 14.75 8.60 -25.46
C LYS A 277 14.75 7.08 -25.45
N GLU A 278 15.58 6.49 -24.61
CA GLU A 278 15.53 5.05 -24.34
C GLU A 278 14.51 4.77 -23.24
N VAL A 279 13.30 4.35 -23.64
CA VAL A 279 12.21 4.10 -22.71
C VAL A 279 12.10 2.61 -22.39
N TYR A 280 12.11 2.26 -21.11
CA TYR A 280 11.96 0.88 -20.63
C TYR A 280 10.78 0.77 -19.68
N ALA A 281 9.87 -0.15 -19.97
CA ALA A 281 8.91 -0.64 -18.99
C ALA A 281 9.62 -1.61 -18.04
N LEU A 282 9.56 -1.32 -16.74
CA LEU A 282 10.17 -2.17 -15.73
C LEU A 282 9.15 -3.19 -15.28
N ALA A 283 9.37 -4.47 -15.58
CA ALA A 283 8.50 -5.56 -15.17
C ALA A 283 9.13 -6.37 -14.04
N GLY A 284 8.49 -6.40 -12.87
CA GLY A 284 9.02 -7.09 -11.68
C GLY A 284 8.76 -8.60 -11.71
N THR A 285 9.78 -9.41 -11.46
CA THR A 285 9.65 -10.87 -11.34
C THR A 285 10.50 -11.45 -10.20
N LEU A 286 10.02 -12.55 -9.62
CA LEU A 286 10.77 -13.40 -8.68
C LEU A 286 11.42 -14.61 -9.37
N ARG A 287 11.20 -14.78 -10.67
CA ARG A 287 11.62 -15.93 -11.47
C ARG A 287 12.33 -15.48 -12.73
N ALA A 288 13.52 -14.91 -12.58
CA ALA A 288 14.30 -14.39 -13.70
C ALA A 288 14.67 -15.48 -14.73
N GLU A 289 14.78 -16.74 -14.32
CA GLU A 289 15.08 -17.87 -15.20
C GLU A 289 14.00 -18.09 -16.29
N THR A 290 12.77 -17.66 -16.03
CA THR A 290 11.65 -17.92 -16.94
C THR A 290 11.55 -16.91 -18.08
N MET A 291 12.39 -15.86 -18.09
CA MET A 291 12.28 -14.75 -19.04
C MET A 291 12.49 -15.14 -20.51
N CYS A 292 13.09 -16.29 -20.78
CA CYS A 292 13.17 -16.83 -22.14
C CYS A 292 11.82 -17.31 -22.71
N GLY A 293 10.79 -17.46 -21.86
CA GLY A 293 9.46 -17.94 -22.23
C GLY A 293 8.40 -16.84 -22.35
N GLN A 294 8.82 -15.57 -22.43
CA GLN A 294 7.88 -14.46 -22.45
C GLN A 294 7.10 -14.38 -23.76
N THR A 295 5.77 -14.24 -23.68
CA THR A 295 4.86 -14.07 -24.83
C THR A 295 4.30 -12.65 -24.96
N ASN A 296 4.15 -11.96 -23.84
CA ASN A 296 3.57 -10.61 -23.75
C ASN A 296 3.98 -9.92 -22.43
N ALA A 297 3.62 -8.65 -22.29
CA ALA A 297 3.66 -7.95 -21.02
C ALA A 297 2.22 -7.73 -20.52
N TRP A 298 2.01 -7.86 -19.22
CA TRP A 298 0.72 -7.58 -18.59
C TRP A 298 0.72 -6.21 -17.94
N ILE A 299 -0.40 -5.50 -18.10
CA ILE A 299 -0.62 -4.21 -17.47
C ILE A 299 -2.09 -4.08 -17.02
N LEU A 300 -2.30 -3.44 -15.86
CA LEU A 300 -3.65 -3.12 -15.38
C LEU A 300 -4.19 -1.91 -16.15
N PRO A 301 -5.29 -2.02 -16.92
CA PRO A 301 -5.77 -0.89 -17.74
C PRO A 301 -6.15 0.35 -16.93
N GLU A 302 -6.80 0.16 -15.78
CA GLU A 302 -7.23 1.22 -14.88
C GLU A 302 -6.12 1.70 -13.93
N GLY A 303 -4.98 1.00 -13.90
CA GLY A 303 -3.84 1.38 -13.08
C GLY A 303 -3.20 2.68 -13.56
N GLU A 304 -2.76 3.52 -12.62
CA GLU A 304 -2.01 4.74 -12.89
C GLU A 304 -0.50 4.46 -12.85
N TYR A 305 0.21 4.89 -13.89
CA TYR A 305 1.64 4.70 -14.07
C TYR A 305 2.31 6.04 -14.38
N GLY A 306 3.63 6.09 -14.20
CA GLY A 306 4.43 7.25 -14.54
C GLY A 306 5.65 6.87 -15.39
N ALA A 307 6.17 7.86 -16.09
CA ALA A 307 7.50 7.77 -16.69
C ALA A 307 8.48 8.61 -15.88
N PHE A 308 9.61 8.02 -15.51
CA PHE A 308 10.57 8.60 -14.58
C PHE A 308 11.95 8.72 -15.22
N ASP A 309 12.58 9.88 -15.07
CA ASP A 309 13.91 10.18 -15.60
C ASP A 309 14.97 9.35 -14.86
N ALA A 310 15.57 8.39 -15.55
CA ALA A 310 16.61 7.52 -15.01
C ALA A 310 18.03 8.09 -15.21
N GLY A 311 18.16 9.29 -15.81
CA GLY A 311 19.43 9.85 -16.23
C GLY A 311 19.93 9.25 -17.55
N GLY A 312 20.95 9.87 -18.14
CA GLY A 312 21.59 9.35 -19.35
C GLY A 312 20.67 9.15 -20.57
N ASN A 313 19.62 9.97 -20.69
CA ASN A 313 18.57 9.85 -21.73
C ASN A 313 17.68 8.58 -21.61
N VAL A 314 17.73 7.89 -20.47
CA VAL A 314 16.92 6.71 -20.16
C VAL A 314 15.68 7.11 -19.36
N VAL A 315 14.54 6.47 -19.65
CA VAL A 315 13.27 6.67 -18.93
C VAL A 315 12.70 5.32 -18.50
N TYR A 316 12.25 5.23 -17.25
CA TYR A 316 11.60 4.04 -16.70
C TYR A 316 10.09 4.22 -16.54
N LEU A 317 9.32 3.25 -17.01
CA LEU A 317 7.87 3.19 -16.82
C LEU A 317 7.54 2.20 -15.70
N CYS A 318 6.80 2.66 -14.68
CA CYS A 318 6.30 1.83 -13.58
C CYS A 318 5.23 2.57 -12.78
N ALA A 319 4.61 1.92 -11.79
CA ALA A 319 3.75 2.58 -10.83
C ALA A 319 4.52 3.58 -9.94
N ALA A 320 3.90 4.69 -9.55
CA ALA A 320 4.52 5.73 -8.73
C ALA A 320 5.09 5.21 -7.39
N ARG A 321 4.41 4.24 -6.76
CA ARG A 321 4.92 3.57 -5.55
C ARG A 321 6.25 2.86 -5.79
N ALA A 322 6.39 2.16 -6.92
CA ALA A 322 7.63 1.47 -7.26
C ALA A 322 8.75 2.48 -7.52
N ALA A 323 8.47 3.56 -8.25
CA ALA A 323 9.44 4.65 -8.46
C ALA A 323 9.88 5.30 -7.14
N ARG A 324 8.96 5.52 -6.19
CA ARG A 324 9.28 6.01 -4.84
C ARG A 324 10.24 5.07 -4.13
N ASN A 325 9.97 3.77 -4.09
CA ASN A 325 10.88 2.77 -3.51
C ASN A 325 12.26 2.79 -4.18
N MET A 326 12.30 2.81 -5.51
CA MET A 326 13.54 2.86 -6.30
C MET A 326 14.35 4.14 -6.04
N GLY A 327 13.70 5.25 -5.72
CA GLY A 327 14.34 6.51 -5.34
C GLY A 327 15.30 6.37 -4.15
N PHE A 328 15.03 5.45 -3.22
CA PHE A 328 15.88 5.19 -2.06
C PHE A 328 16.92 4.07 -2.28
N GLN A 329 17.10 3.61 -3.53
CA GLN A 329 17.94 2.46 -3.88
C GLN A 329 19.05 2.79 -4.90
N ASP A 330 19.35 4.08 -5.10
CA ASP A 330 20.29 4.59 -6.11
C ASP A 330 19.95 4.20 -7.56
N ILE A 331 18.69 3.86 -7.84
CA ILE A 331 18.24 3.52 -9.20
C ILE A 331 18.03 4.81 -10.02
N PHE A 332 17.66 5.90 -9.36
CA PHE A 332 17.48 7.22 -9.96
C PHE A 332 18.64 8.16 -9.61
N PRO A 333 18.88 9.21 -10.41
CA PRO A 333 19.98 10.15 -10.19
C PRO A 333 19.92 10.88 -8.83
N SER A 334 18.73 11.12 -8.29
CA SER A 334 18.51 11.82 -7.03
C SER A 334 17.91 10.88 -5.99
N PHE A 335 18.55 10.81 -4.81
CA PHE A 335 18.07 9.99 -3.70
C PHE A 335 16.72 10.49 -3.19
N GLY A 336 15.77 9.55 -3.01
CA GLY A 336 14.41 9.78 -2.49
C GLY A 336 13.48 10.60 -3.39
N THR A 337 13.96 11.16 -4.51
CA THR A 337 13.23 12.16 -5.30
C THR A 337 13.20 11.80 -6.79
N PRO A 338 12.52 10.69 -7.16
CA PRO A 338 12.39 10.29 -8.55
C PRO A 338 11.68 11.38 -9.36
N LYS A 339 12.31 11.85 -10.44
CA LYS A 339 11.75 12.90 -11.29
C LYS A 339 10.76 12.31 -12.29
N GLN A 340 9.47 12.53 -12.02
CA GLN A 340 8.38 12.14 -12.92
C GLN A 340 8.26 13.10 -14.10
N LEU A 341 8.17 12.54 -15.31
CA LEU A 341 8.06 13.28 -16.57
C LEU A 341 6.61 13.35 -17.07
N LEU A 342 5.85 12.27 -16.87
CA LEU A 342 4.46 12.17 -17.28
C LEU A 342 3.71 11.11 -16.45
N THR A 343 2.38 11.18 -16.48
CA THR A 343 1.44 10.25 -15.86
C THR A 343 0.50 9.72 -16.93
N PHE A 344 0.12 8.45 -16.84
CA PHE A 344 -0.79 7.80 -17.79
C PHE A 344 -1.49 6.60 -17.15
N TYR A 345 -2.51 6.07 -17.83
CA TYR A 345 -3.19 4.85 -17.43
C TYR A 345 -2.65 3.65 -18.20
N GLY A 346 -2.73 2.45 -17.62
CA GLY A 346 -2.27 1.24 -18.29
C GLY A 346 -2.98 0.97 -19.62
N ARG A 347 -4.23 1.42 -19.76
CA ARG A 347 -5.01 1.35 -21.00
C ARG A 347 -4.32 2.05 -22.17
N ASP A 348 -3.52 3.08 -21.89
CA ASP A 348 -2.82 3.89 -22.89
C ASP A 348 -1.61 3.16 -23.50
N LEU A 349 -1.15 2.06 -22.87
CA LEU A 349 -0.06 1.22 -23.37
C LEU A 349 -0.54 -0.07 -24.06
N LEU A 350 -1.83 -0.40 -24.03
CA LEU A 350 -2.33 -1.63 -24.63
C LEU A 350 -1.99 -1.68 -26.12
N GLY A 351 -1.40 -2.81 -26.55
CA GLY A 351 -0.92 -2.99 -27.92
C GLY A 351 0.39 -2.30 -28.26
N ALA A 352 1.00 -1.53 -27.35
CA ALA A 352 2.35 -1.02 -27.57
C ALA A 352 3.35 -2.19 -27.59
N ALA A 353 4.30 -2.14 -28.53
CA ALA A 353 5.30 -3.18 -28.71
C ALA A 353 6.53 -2.93 -27.83
N VAL A 354 7.07 -4.01 -27.26
CA VAL A 354 8.31 -4.00 -26.48
C VAL A 354 9.26 -5.11 -26.92
N LYS A 355 10.56 -4.85 -26.85
CA LYS A 355 11.61 -5.88 -26.89
C LYS A 355 11.94 -6.26 -25.45
N SER A 356 11.63 -7.50 -25.07
CA SER A 356 11.97 -8.03 -23.75
C SER A 356 13.28 -8.84 -23.81
N PRO A 357 14.10 -8.82 -22.75
CA PRO A 357 15.29 -9.67 -22.65
C PRO A 357 14.98 -11.17 -22.72
N LEU A 358 15.93 -11.95 -23.26
CA LEU A 358 15.99 -13.43 -23.30
C LEU A 358 14.90 -14.17 -24.07
N THR A 359 13.75 -13.57 -24.36
CA THR A 359 12.73 -14.20 -25.21
C THR A 359 13.21 -14.32 -26.66
N SER A 360 12.79 -15.38 -27.35
CA SER A 360 13.07 -15.60 -28.77
C SER A 360 12.27 -14.68 -29.68
N TYR A 361 11.18 -14.07 -29.18
CA TYR A 361 10.37 -13.15 -29.98
C TYR A 361 11.08 -11.80 -30.17
N GLU A 362 11.01 -11.28 -31.40
CA GLU A 362 11.64 -9.99 -31.72
C GLU A 362 10.89 -8.80 -31.12
N ARG A 363 9.59 -8.98 -30.86
CA ARG A 363 8.76 -8.05 -30.12
C ARG A 363 7.64 -8.82 -29.44
N ILE A 364 7.10 -8.26 -28.37
CA ILE A 364 5.87 -8.70 -27.72
C ILE A 364 5.02 -7.46 -27.42
N HIS A 365 3.77 -7.63 -27.01
CA HIS A 365 2.86 -6.49 -26.79
C HIS A 365 2.36 -6.43 -25.34
N PHE A 366 1.94 -5.23 -24.92
CA PHE A 366 1.15 -5.07 -23.70
C PHE A 366 -0.28 -5.59 -23.91
N LEU A 367 -0.72 -6.43 -22.99
CA LEU A 367 -2.07 -6.98 -22.91
C LEU A 367 -2.67 -6.71 -21.53
N PRO A 368 -4.01 -6.66 -21.40
CA PRO A 368 -4.65 -6.34 -20.15
C PRO A 368 -4.65 -7.54 -19.19
N LEU A 369 -4.33 -7.29 -17.92
CA LEU A 369 -4.54 -8.23 -16.82
C LEU A 369 -5.22 -7.50 -15.66
N LEU A 370 -6.46 -7.87 -15.35
CA LEU A 370 -7.31 -7.13 -14.41
C LEU A 370 -7.00 -7.42 -12.93
N THR A 371 -6.16 -8.43 -12.67
CA THR A 371 -5.83 -8.92 -11.33
C THR A 371 -4.51 -8.36 -10.79
N ILE A 372 -3.81 -7.53 -11.56
CA ILE A 372 -2.55 -6.91 -11.14
C ILE A 372 -2.78 -6.01 -9.92
N SER A 373 -1.91 -6.16 -8.92
CA SER A 373 -1.88 -5.30 -7.74
C SER A 373 -0.96 -4.11 -7.98
N MET A 374 -1.50 -2.90 -7.88
CA MET A 374 -0.71 -1.65 -7.93
C MET A 374 0.20 -1.45 -6.70
N THR A 375 0.05 -2.29 -5.67
CA THR A 375 0.82 -2.22 -4.42
C THR A 375 1.94 -3.24 -4.32
N LYS A 376 2.19 -4.02 -5.38
CA LYS A 376 3.27 -5.03 -5.44
C LYS A 376 4.11 -4.88 -6.70
N GLY A 377 5.41 -5.16 -6.59
CA GLY A 377 6.36 -5.07 -7.68
C GLY A 377 6.36 -3.68 -8.36
N THR A 378 6.56 -3.66 -9.67
CA THR A 378 6.49 -2.44 -10.49
C THR A 378 5.09 -2.14 -11.05
N ALA A 379 4.12 -3.01 -10.76
CA ALA A 379 2.79 -3.11 -11.37
C ALA A 379 2.78 -3.38 -12.89
N ILE A 380 3.92 -3.70 -13.49
CA ILE A 380 4.02 -4.29 -14.83
C ILE A 380 4.54 -5.71 -14.64
N VAL A 381 3.89 -6.68 -15.27
CA VAL A 381 4.17 -8.10 -15.04
C VAL A 381 4.60 -8.76 -16.34
N THR A 382 5.62 -9.61 -16.28
CA THR A 382 6.06 -10.47 -17.38
C THR A 382 5.05 -11.60 -17.60
N SER A 383 4.69 -11.93 -18.84
CA SER A 383 3.83 -13.08 -19.13
C SER A 383 4.64 -14.29 -19.58
N VAL A 384 4.67 -15.35 -18.77
CA VAL A 384 5.33 -16.64 -19.11
C VAL A 384 4.32 -17.79 -19.00
N PRO A 385 3.40 -17.92 -19.97
CA PRO A 385 2.24 -18.82 -19.90
C PRO A 385 2.59 -20.32 -19.96
N SER A 386 3.85 -20.69 -20.21
CA SER A 386 4.29 -22.09 -20.10
C SER A 386 4.32 -22.59 -18.65
N ASP A 387 4.63 -21.70 -17.70
CA ASP A 387 4.98 -22.06 -16.32
C ASP A 387 4.33 -21.19 -15.23
N SER A 388 3.54 -20.20 -15.63
CA SER A 388 2.68 -19.40 -14.76
C SER A 388 1.20 -19.66 -15.10
N PRO A 389 0.43 -20.32 -14.22
CA PRO A 389 -1.00 -20.60 -14.44
C PRO A 389 -1.85 -19.35 -14.65
N ASP A 390 -1.58 -18.26 -13.92
CA ASP A 390 -2.26 -16.97 -14.08
C ASP A 390 -2.02 -16.40 -15.49
N ASP A 391 -0.77 -16.46 -15.96
CA ASP A 391 -0.41 -16.01 -17.31
C ASP A 391 -1.07 -16.90 -18.37
N TYR A 392 -1.08 -18.22 -18.18
CA TYR A 392 -1.72 -19.15 -19.11
C TYR A 392 -3.22 -18.87 -19.25
N ALA A 393 -3.93 -18.70 -18.12
CA ALA A 393 -5.35 -18.42 -18.13
C ALA A 393 -5.69 -17.08 -18.79
N ALA A 394 -4.92 -16.02 -18.49
CA ALA A 394 -5.09 -14.71 -19.12
C ALA A 394 -4.72 -14.73 -20.61
N TRP A 395 -3.64 -15.43 -20.98
CA TRP A 395 -3.22 -15.62 -22.36
C TRP A 395 -4.25 -16.40 -23.18
N MET A 396 -4.87 -17.44 -22.60
CA MET A 396 -5.98 -18.17 -23.22
C MET A 396 -7.23 -17.31 -23.39
N ASP A 397 -7.54 -16.45 -22.41
CA ASP A 397 -8.59 -15.44 -22.55
C ASP A 397 -8.31 -14.51 -23.74
N MET A 398 -7.05 -14.11 -23.94
CA MET A 398 -6.62 -13.26 -25.06
C MET A 398 -6.50 -14.01 -26.40
N LYS A 399 -6.27 -15.33 -26.42
CA LYS A 399 -6.31 -16.12 -27.67
C LYS A 399 -7.74 -16.36 -28.15
N ASN A 400 -8.72 -16.31 -27.25
CA ASN A 400 -10.14 -16.51 -27.59
C ASN A 400 -10.80 -15.21 -28.09
N GLU A 401 -11.26 -15.19 -29.33
CA GLU A 401 -11.88 -14.02 -29.97
C GLU A 401 -13.05 -13.42 -29.17
N LYS A 402 -13.99 -14.24 -28.68
CA LYS A 402 -15.16 -13.76 -27.93
C LYS A 402 -14.76 -13.10 -26.62
N LYS A 403 -13.73 -13.64 -25.95
CA LYS A 403 -13.23 -13.07 -24.71
C LYS A 403 -12.41 -11.80 -24.95
N ARG A 404 -11.58 -11.76 -26.00
CA ARG A 404 -10.93 -10.51 -26.44
C ARG A 404 -11.95 -9.40 -26.70
N ASP A 405 -13.01 -9.69 -27.45
CA ASP A 405 -14.07 -8.71 -27.73
C ASP A 405 -14.77 -8.25 -26.43
N PHE A 406 -15.08 -9.19 -25.53
CA PHE A 406 -15.63 -8.86 -24.21
C PHE A 406 -14.73 -7.90 -23.42
N TYR A 407 -13.43 -8.21 -23.30
CA TYR A 407 -12.49 -7.35 -22.57
C TYR A 407 -12.26 -6.02 -23.29
N SER A 408 -12.24 -6.02 -24.63
CA SER A 408 -12.12 -4.79 -25.43
C SER A 408 -13.27 -3.82 -25.13
N LYS A 409 -14.51 -4.32 -25.10
CA LYS A 409 -15.70 -3.54 -24.73
C LYS A 409 -15.68 -3.08 -23.28
N GLN A 410 -15.23 -3.94 -22.37
CA GLN A 410 -15.15 -3.60 -20.94
C GLN A 410 -14.13 -2.47 -20.69
N ILE A 411 -12.97 -2.52 -21.34
CA ILE A 411 -11.87 -1.58 -21.13
C ILE A 411 -12.05 -0.29 -21.96
N GLY A 412 -12.77 -0.39 -23.09
CA GLY A 412 -12.92 0.70 -24.06
C GLY A 412 -11.74 0.83 -25.02
N VAL A 413 -10.91 -0.20 -25.15
CA VAL A 413 -9.74 -0.26 -26.05
C VAL A 413 -9.79 -1.58 -26.82
N GLU A 414 -9.69 -1.52 -28.15
CA GLU A 414 -9.68 -2.72 -28.99
C GLU A 414 -8.41 -3.56 -28.78
N ILE A 415 -8.57 -4.81 -28.37
CA ILE A 415 -7.48 -5.78 -28.24
C ILE A 415 -7.35 -6.56 -29.54
N LYS A 416 -6.33 -6.25 -30.33
CA LYS A 416 -6.16 -6.84 -31.67
C LYS A 416 -5.61 -8.26 -31.61
N ALA A 417 -6.08 -9.10 -32.54
CA ALA A 417 -5.61 -10.47 -32.75
C ALA A 417 -4.08 -10.54 -32.97
N GLU A 418 -3.52 -9.61 -33.74
CA GLU A 418 -2.10 -9.52 -34.07
C GLU A 418 -1.17 -9.36 -32.85
N TRP A 419 -1.71 -8.90 -31.71
CA TRP A 419 -0.94 -8.75 -30.47
C TRP A 419 -0.77 -10.06 -29.70
N VAL A 420 -1.50 -11.11 -30.07
CA VAL A 420 -1.62 -12.36 -29.31
C VAL A 420 -1.43 -13.60 -30.18
N GLU A 421 -2.07 -13.65 -31.35
CA GLU A 421 -2.13 -14.84 -32.20
C GLU A 421 -0.76 -15.33 -32.70
N PRO A 422 0.22 -14.47 -33.03
CA PRO A 422 1.55 -14.93 -33.46
C PRO A 422 2.39 -15.59 -32.36
N TYR A 423 2.03 -15.41 -31.09
CA TYR A 423 2.84 -15.85 -29.96
C TYR A 423 2.31 -17.17 -29.43
N GLU A 424 3.12 -18.22 -29.54
CA GLU A 424 2.87 -19.56 -28.99
C GLU A 424 3.62 -19.78 -27.67
N LEU A 425 3.20 -20.82 -26.94
CA LEU A 425 3.88 -21.23 -25.71
C LEU A 425 5.31 -21.68 -26.01
N ILE A 426 6.25 -21.24 -25.18
CA ILE A 426 7.66 -21.62 -25.26
C ILE A 426 7.95 -22.54 -24.07
N PRO A 427 8.23 -23.84 -24.28
CA PRO A 427 8.73 -24.69 -23.21
C PRO A 427 10.10 -24.21 -22.71
N ILE A 428 10.20 -23.86 -21.44
CA ILE A 428 11.43 -23.29 -20.86
C ILE A 428 12.05 -24.13 -19.75
N LEU A 429 11.26 -24.98 -19.11
CA LEU A 429 11.70 -25.96 -18.14
C LEU A 429 10.82 -27.21 -18.25
N THR A 430 11.30 -28.30 -17.67
CA THR A 430 10.56 -29.55 -17.57
C THR A 430 10.59 -30.02 -16.13
N THR A 431 9.46 -30.57 -15.64
CA THR A 431 9.41 -31.27 -14.36
C THR A 431 8.92 -32.71 -14.56
N PRO A 432 9.39 -33.68 -13.75
CA PRO A 432 8.96 -35.07 -13.88
C PRO A 432 7.45 -35.29 -13.69
N ASP A 433 6.78 -34.42 -12.94
CA ASP A 433 5.38 -34.54 -12.54
C ASP A 433 4.40 -33.69 -13.37
N LEU A 434 4.85 -32.61 -14.01
CA LEU A 434 4.00 -31.68 -14.77
C LEU A 434 4.41 -31.56 -16.25
N GLY A 435 5.58 -32.09 -16.64
CA GLY A 435 6.10 -32.03 -18.01
C GLY A 435 6.64 -30.65 -18.40
N ASP A 436 6.63 -30.37 -19.70
CA ASP A 436 7.28 -29.20 -20.32
C ASP A 436 6.43 -27.91 -20.32
N LEU A 437 5.12 -28.04 -20.04
CA LEU A 437 4.15 -26.95 -20.04
C LEU A 437 3.31 -27.03 -18.75
N SER A 438 3.98 -26.82 -17.62
CA SER A 438 3.43 -27.05 -16.28
C SER A 438 2.14 -26.27 -16.03
N ALA A 439 2.08 -25.00 -16.46
CA ALA A 439 0.90 -24.15 -16.31
C ALA A 439 -0.29 -24.67 -17.13
N LYS A 440 -0.06 -25.05 -18.40
CA LYS A 440 -1.09 -25.64 -19.26
C LYS A 440 -1.65 -26.91 -18.64
N PHE A 441 -0.77 -27.83 -18.24
CA PHE A 441 -1.16 -29.10 -17.63
C PHE A 441 -2.04 -28.89 -16.39
N MET A 442 -1.64 -27.99 -15.48
CA MET A 442 -2.41 -27.73 -14.27
C MET A 442 -3.73 -27.00 -14.53
N CYS A 443 -3.76 -26.05 -15.45
CA CYS A 443 -5.00 -25.37 -15.83
C CYS A 443 -6.02 -26.33 -16.46
N GLU A 444 -5.58 -27.25 -17.32
CA GLU A 444 -6.44 -28.29 -17.90
C GLU A 444 -6.91 -29.29 -16.83
N LYS A 445 -6.01 -29.73 -15.96
CA LYS A 445 -6.31 -30.68 -14.87
C LYS A 445 -7.35 -30.14 -13.89
N LEU A 446 -7.31 -28.85 -13.57
CA LEU A 446 -8.23 -28.20 -12.63
C LEU A 446 -9.49 -27.62 -13.30
N ASP A 447 -9.67 -27.80 -14.62
CA ASP A 447 -10.76 -27.19 -15.41
C ASP A 447 -10.85 -25.67 -15.17
N ILE A 448 -9.72 -24.98 -15.33
CA ILE A 448 -9.62 -23.52 -15.25
C ILE A 448 -10.03 -22.93 -16.59
N LYS A 449 -11.03 -22.04 -16.57
CA LYS A 449 -11.66 -21.49 -17.78
C LYS A 449 -11.37 -20.02 -17.98
N SER A 450 -10.95 -19.28 -16.97
CA SER A 450 -10.62 -17.85 -17.10
C SER A 450 -9.70 -17.38 -15.98
N GLN A 451 -9.04 -16.24 -16.19
CA GLN A 451 -8.30 -15.49 -15.18
C GLN A 451 -9.12 -15.12 -13.92
N LYS A 452 -10.45 -15.32 -13.94
CA LYS A 452 -11.37 -15.09 -12.83
C LYS A 452 -11.48 -16.27 -11.86
N ASP A 453 -10.93 -17.44 -12.17
CA ASP A 453 -10.99 -18.65 -11.33
C ASP A 453 -9.95 -18.63 -10.20
N VAL A 454 -9.98 -17.57 -9.37
CA VAL A 454 -8.92 -17.19 -8.41
C VAL A 454 -8.48 -18.33 -7.48
N GLU A 455 -9.43 -19.11 -6.93
CA GLU A 455 -9.10 -20.18 -5.97
C GLU A 455 -8.34 -21.34 -6.64
N LYS A 456 -8.78 -21.76 -7.84
CA LYS A 456 -8.12 -22.81 -8.62
C LYS A 456 -6.76 -22.35 -9.15
N LEU A 457 -6.67 -21.09 -9.57
CA LEU A 457 -5.42 -20.50 -10.03
C LEU A 457 -4.37 -20.45 -8.93
N LYS A 458 -4.77 -20.13 -7.70
CA LYS A 458 -3.88 -20.18 -6.55
C LYS A 458 -3.33 -21.60 -6.31
N GLU A 459 -4.19 -22.62 -6.34
CA GLU A 459 -3.75 -24.01 -6.22
C GLU A 459 -2.78 -24.40 -7.34
N ALA A 460 -3.10 -24.07 -8.59
CA ALA A 460 -2.23 -24.32 -9.74
C ALA A 460 -0.87 -23.63 -9.58
N HIS A 461 -0.88 -22.35 -9.19
CA HIS A 461 0.32 -21.53 -9.02
C HIS A 461 1.26 -22.16 -7.98
N ASP A 462 0.73 -22.52 -6.80
CA ASP A 462 1.53 -23.08 -5.72
C ASP A 462 2.19 -24.42 -6.13
N VAL A 463 1.45 -25.26 -6.87
CA VAL A 463 1.97 -26.54 -7.40
C VAL A 463 3.05 -26.31 -8.46
N CYS A 464 2.79 -25.46 -9.46
CA CYS A 464 3.75 -25.17 -10.53
C CYS A 464 5.02 -24.49 -9.99
N TYR A 465 4.88 -23.53 -9.07
CA TYR A 465 6.01 -22.82 -8.47
C TYR A 465 6.90 -23.77 -7.66
N ASN A 466 6.30 -24.57 -6.77
CA ASN A 466 7.04 -25.49 -5.92
C ASN A 466 7.72 -26.60 -6.74
N SER A 467 6.99 -27.25 -7.66
CA SER A 467 7.60 -28.28 -8.51
C SER A 467 8.66 -27.71 -9.43
N GLY A 468 8.39 -26.57 -10.08
CA GLY A 468 9.33 -25.91 -10.96
C GLY A 468 10.63 -25.53 -10.24
N PHE A 469 10.55 -24.99 -9.03
CA PHE A 469 11.74 -24.60 -8.28
C PHE A 469 12.61 -25.79 -7.84
N HIS A 470 12.01 -26.83 -7.26
CA HIS A 470 12.76 -27.94 -6.66
C HIS A 470 13.09 -29.08 -7.63
N LYS A 471 12.26 -29.31 -8.64
CA LYS A 471 12.38 -30.44 -9.58
C LYS A 471 12.65 -30.01 -11.02
N GLY A 472 12.50 -28.72 -11.33
CA GLY A 472 12.63 -28.21 -12.67
C GLY A 472 14.05 -28.24 -13.21
N ILE A 473 14.18 -28.65 -14.47
CA ILE A 473 15.41 -28.55 -15.26
C ILE A 473 15.14 -27.63 -16.45
N MET A 474 16.00 -26.64 -16.65
CA MET A 474 15.87 -25.69 -17.76
C MET A 474 16.00 -26.40 -19.11
N THR A 475 15.06 -26.16 -20.02
CA THR A 475 15.07 -26.71 -21.39
C THR A 475 15.39 -25.65 -22.45
N ALA A 476 15.33 -24.37 -22.08
CA ALA A 476 15.66 -23.22 -22.92
C ALA A 476 16.46 -22.15 -22.14
N GLY A 477 16.84 -21.08 -22.85
CA GLY A 477 17.57 -19.95 -22.29
C GLY A 477 19.08 -20.19 -22.09
N PRO A 478 19.80 -19.21 -21.53
CA PRO A 478 21.27 -19.23 -21.42
C PRO A 478 21.82 -20.36 -20.54
N PHE A 479 20.99 -20.90 -19.64
CA PHE A 479 21.37 -21.90 -18.64
C PHE A 479 20.63 -23.23 -18.83
N LYS A 480 20.31 -23.56 -20.09
CA LYS A 480 19.73 -24.85 -20.46
C LYS A 480 20.51 -26.03 -19.85
N GLY A 481 19.79 -26.99 -19.30
CA GLY A 481 20.33 -28.19 -18.65
C GLY A 481 20.63 -28.03 -17.16
N LEU A 482 20.59 -26.82 -16.61
CA LEU A 482 20.74 -26.60 -15.17
C LEU A 482 19.41 -26.79 -14.41
N LYS A 483 19.52 -27.10 -13.12
CA LYS A 483 18.39 -27.02 -12.20
C LYS A 483 17.90 -25.58 -12.06
N VAL A 484 16.58 -25.40 -11.90
CA VAL A 484 15.95 -24.08 -11.77
C VAL A 484 16.53 -23.27 -10.60
N GLU A 485 16.80 -23.90 -9.46
CA GLU A 485 17.41 -23.25 -8.29
C GLU A 485 18.74 -22.55 -8.64
N ASP A 486 19.63 -23.24 -9.37
CA ASP A 486 20.91 -22.69 -9.83
C ASP A 486 20.71 -21.66 -10.95
N ALA A 487 19.83 -21.97 -11.90
CA ALA A 487 19.57 -21.13 -13.06
C ALA A 487 18.94 -19.78 -12.69
N LYS A 488 18.09 -19.73 -11.66
CA LYS A 488 17.46 -18.51 -11.15
C LYS A 488 18.50 -17.47 -10.75
N VAL A 489 19.48 -17.85 -9.92
CA VAL A 489 20.53 -16.94 -9.45
C VAL A 489 21.45 -16.52 -10.61
N LYS A 490 21.85 -17.47 -11.45
CA LYS A 490 22.73 -17.19 -12.60
C LYS A 490 22.07 -16.29 -13.64
N THR A 491 20.78 -16.48 -13.91
CA THR A 491 20.02 -15.66 -14.87
C THR A 491 19.85 -14.24 -14.36
N LYS A 492 19.47 -14.07 -13.08
CA LYS A 492 19.43 -12.72 -12.47
C LYS A 492 20.78 -12.02 -12.62
N ASN A 493 21.89 -12.68 -12.24
CA ASN A 493 23.22 -12.07 -12.29
C ASN A 493 23.64 -11.71 -13.72
N LEU A 494 23.37 -12.58 -14.69
CA LEU A 494 23.60 -12.30 -16.11
C LEU A 494 22.83 -11.04 -16.54
N MET A 495 21.52 -11.00 -16.29
CA MET A 495 20.67 -9.89 -16.74
C MET A 495 21.04 -8.56 -16.08
N VAL A 496 21.41 -8.57 -14.79
CA VAL A 496 21.86 -7.36 -14.08
C VAL A 496 23.22 -6.90 -14.62
N THR A 497 24.17 -7.82 -14.82
CA THR A 497 25.51 -7.50 -15.32
C THR A 497 25.48 -6.95 -16.74
N GLU A 498 24.59 -7.47 -17.60
CA GLU A 498 24.41 -7.00 -18.97
C GLU A 498 23.48 -5.77 -19.09
N GLY A 499 22.99 -5.23 -17.97
CA GLY A 499 22.11 -4.05 -17.96
C GLY A 499 20.71 -4.29 -18.55
N LEU A 500 20.30 -5.57 -18.66
CA LEU A 500 19.00 -6.05 -19.12
C LEU A 500 17.94 -6.05 -18.01
N ALA A 501 18.37 -6.02 -16.75
CA ALA A 501 17.50 -5.91 -15.59
C ALA A 501 18.17 -5.10 -14.46
N LEU A 502 17.38 -4.73 -13.47
CA LEU A 502 17.81 -4.04 -12.25
C LEU A 502 17.44 -4.89 -11.04
N THR A 503 18.21 -4.78 -9.96
CA THR A 503 17.76 -5.28 -8.65
C THR A 503 16.82 -4.26 -8.04
N TYR A 504 15.59 -4.67 -7.71
CA TYR A 504 14.57 -3.82 -7.09
C TYR A 504 14.13 -4.45 -5.77
N LEU A 505 14.16 -3.68 -4.69
CA LEU A 505 13.72 -4.12 -3.38
C LEU A 505 12.42 -3.42 -2.98
N GLU A 506 11.55 -4.13 -2.29
CA GLU A 506 10.37 -3.53 -1.66
C GLU A 506 10.05 -4.22 -0.34
N PRO A 507 9.32 -3.57 0.58
CA PRO A 507 8.78 -4.26 1.74
C PRO A 507 7.86 -5.43 1.30
N GLU A 508 8.06 -6.62 1.87
CA GLU A 508 7.23 -7.81 1.55
C GLU A 508 5.73 -7.59 1.85
N GLY A 509 5.44 -6.68 2.79
CA GLY A 509 4.10 -6.24 3.12
C GLY A 509 4.08 -4.79 3.61
N LEU A 510 2.89 -4.32 3.98
CA LEU A 510 2.71 -2.95 4.47
C LEU A 510 3.45 -2.76 5.80
N VAL A 511 4.36 -1.79 5.82
CA VAL A 511 5.03 -1.29 7.03
C VAL A 511 4.64 0.17 7.23
N THR A 512 4.30 0.53 8.47
CA THR A 512 4.09 1.92 8.86
C THR A 512 4.91 2.20 10.12
N PRO A 513 5.69 3.31 10.15
CA PRO A 513 6.32 3.77 11.38
C PRO A 513 5.28 4.16 12.42
#